data_AF-A0A7Z0TGL2-F1
#
_entry.id   AF-A0A7Z0TGL2-F1
#
_cell.length_a   1.000
_cell.length_b   1.000
_cell.length_c   1.000
_cell.angle_alpha   90.00
_cell.angle_beta   90.00
_cell.angle_gamma   90.00
#
_symmetry.space_group_name_H-M   'P 1'
#
loop_
_entity.id
_entity.type
_entity.pdbx_description
1 polymer ?
#
loop_
_entity_poly.entity_id
_entity_poly.type
_entity_poly.pdbx_seq_one_letter_code
_entity_poly.pdbx_strand_id
1 'polypeptide(L)'
;PADHHTLRLAFRRTARLLFAAGAVELLPPTSSAGPLRSEADAAAYCERVRPADWELVSVHGMASCPMALPERGGVCDETGRPHGFSNLHLCDASVLPGAPGISPQGTIMSFAHEIVSRHLEAT
;
A
#
# COMPACT_ATOMS: atom_id res chain seq x y z
N PRO A 1 0.68 -15.57 -4.04
CA PRO A 1 -0.34 -16.01 -5.04
C PRO A 1 -1.47 -15.00 -5.25
N ALA A 2 -2.07 -14.50 -4.16
CA ALA A 2 -3.15 -13.50 -4.22
C ALA A 2 -2.68 -12.17 -4.84
N ASP A 3 -1.56 -11.59 -4.39
CA ASP A 3 -1.07 -10.31 -4.90
C ASP A 3 -0.79 -10.32 -6.41
N HIS A 4 -0.14 -11.39 -6.88
CA HIS A 4 0.13 -11.55 -8.30
C HIS A 4 -1.15 -11.65 -9.14
N HIS A 5 -2.19 -12.31 -8.60
CA HIS A 5 -3.50 -12.33 -9.26
C HIS A 5 -4.12 -10.92 -9.31
N THR A 6 -4.09 -10.17 -8.21
CA THR A 6 -4.59 -8.79 -8.13
C THR A 6 -3.85 -7.88 -9.09
N LEU A 7 -2.52 -7.98 -9.18
CA LEU A 7 -1.69 -7.20 -10.11
C LEU A 7 -2.09 -7.45 -11.57
N ARG A 8 -2.20 -8.72 -11.98
CA ARG A 8 -2.64 -9.08 -13.34
C ARG A 8 -4.05 -8.59 -13.63
N LEU A 9 -4.96 -8.72 -12.68
CA LEU A 9 -6.34 -8.26 -12.82
C LEU A 9 -6.40 -6.73 -12.98
N ALA A 10 -5.70 -5.99 -12.12
CA ALA A 10 -5.62 -4.53 -12.17
C ALA A 10 -5.00 -4.07 -13.49
N PHE A 11 -3.85 -4.65 -13.88
CA PHE A 11 -3.18 -4.32 -15.14
C PHE A 11 -4.09 -4.53 -16.35
N ARG A 12 -4.76 -5.69 -16.45
CA ARG A 12 -5.69 -5.99 -17.56
C ARG A 12 -6.84 -5.00 -17.63
N ARG A 13 -7.42 -4.60 -16.48
CA ARG A 13 -8.52 -3.62 -16.42
C ARG A 13 -8.04 -2.23 -16.83
N THR A 14 -6.89 -1.81 -16.33
CA THR A 14 -6.28 -0.52 -16.68
C THR A 14 -5.92 -0.48 -18.17
N ALA A 15 -5.33 -1.54 -18.72
CA ALA A 15 -5.00 -1.63 -20.14
C ALA A 15 -6.24 -1.48 -21.02
N ARG A 16 -7.33 -2.21 -20.70
CA ARG A 16 -8.61 -2.06 -21.39
C ARG A 16 -9.15 -0.63 -21.33
N LEU A 17 -9.11 0.00 -20.16
CA LEU A 17 -9.54 1.39 -19.99
C LEU A 17 -8.71 2.36 -20.84
N LEU A 18 -7.39 2.20 -20.85
CA LEU A 18 -6.49 3.08 -21.60
C LEU A 18 -6.64 2.92 -23.12
N PHE A 19 -6.78 1.70 -23.62
CA PHE A 19 -7.07 1.46 -25.04
C PHE A 19 -8.43 2.04 -25.44
N ALA A 20 -9.47 1.86 -24.61
CA ALA A 20 -10.78 2.48 -24.84
C ALA A 20 -10.72 4.02 -24.81
N ALA A 21 -9.77 4.60 -24.07
CA ALA A 21 -9.50 6.04 -24.05
C ALA A 21 -8.65 6.53 -25.24
N GLY A 22 -8.26 5.65 -26.17
CA GLY A 22 -7.50 6.00 -27.37
C GLY A 22 -5.98 5.83 -27.28
N ALA A 23 -5.47 5.18 -26.22
CA ALA A 23 -4.07 4.79 -26.20
C ALA A 23 -3.77 3.86 -27.39
N VAL A 24 -2.66 4.10 -28.10
CA VAL A 24 -2.21 3.26 -29.23
C VAL A 24 -1.14 2.25 -28.82
N GLU A 25 -0.51 2.48 -27.67
CA GLU A 25 0.58 1.67 -27.15
C GLU A 25 0.64 1.79 -25.62
N LEU A 26 0.90 0.68 -24.93
CA LEU A 26 1.13 0.61 -23.50
C LEU A 26 2.49 -0.03 -23.20
N LEU A 27 3.24 0.59 -22.29
CA LEU A 27 4.51 0.05 -21.79
C LEU A 27 4.25 -0.64 -20.43
N PRO A 28 4.39 -1.97 -20.33
CA PRO A 28 4.23 -2.67 -19.07
C PRO A 28 5.40 -2.38 -18.11
N PRO A 29 5.20 -2.48 -16.78
CA PRO A 29 6.25 -2.29 -15.77
C PRO A 29 7.14 -3.54 -15.65
N THR A 30 7.73 -3.95 -16.77
CA THR A 30 8.64 -5.08 -16.90
C THR A 30 9.66 -4.71 -17.98
N SER A 31 10.92 -4.46 -17.62
CA SER A 31 11.96 -4.01 -18.56
C SER A 31 12.21 -4.96 -19.74
N SER A 32 11.91 -6.25 -19.58
CA SER A 32 12.07 -7.27 -20.63
C SER A 32 10.89 -7.35 -21.59
N ALA A 33 9.75 -6.71 -21.29
CA ALA A 33 8.56 -6.77 -22.11
C ALA A 33 8.53 -5.65 -23.15
N GLY A 34 8.17 -5.99 -24.39
CA GLY A 34 7.93 -5.02 -25.45
C GLY A 34 6.60 -4.27 -25.27
N PRO A 35 6.37 -3.23 -26.10
CA PRO A 35 5.11 -2.49 -26.11
C PRO A 35 3.91 -3.37 -26.46
N LEU A 36 2.77 -3.08 -25.84
CA LEU A 36 1.49 -3.73 -26.08
C LEU A 36 0.59 -2.81 -26.90
N ARG A 37 -0.05 -3.30 -27.96
CA ARG A 37 -0.84 -2.47 -28.89
C ARG A 37 -2.33 -2.85 -28.93
N SER A 38 -2.73 -3.82 -28.13
CA SER A 38 -4.11 -4.27 -28.04
C SER A 38 -4.45 -4.87 -26.68
N GLU A 39 -5.74 -4.99 -26.37
CA GLU A 39 -6.22 -5.73 -25.19
C GLU A 39 -5.78 -7.21 -25.22
N ALA A 40 -5.67 -7.81 -26.42
CA ALA A 40 -5.19 -9.17 -26.60
C ALA A 40 -3.71 -9.30 -26.21
N ASP A 41 -2.87 -8.32 -26.55
CA ASP A 41 -1.47 -8.27 -26.13
C ASP A 41 -1.37 -8.18 -24.60
N ALA A 42 -2.19 -7.34 -23.97
CA ALA A 42 -2.25 -7.20 -22.52
C ALA A 42 -2.69 -8.50 -21.83
N ALA A 43 -3.69 -9.20 -22.38
CA ALA A 43 -4.09 -10.52 -21.88
C ALA A 43 -2.97 -11.54 -22.00
N ALA A 44 -2.31 -11.61 -23.16
CA ALA A 44 -1.18 -12.52 -23.39
C ALA A 44 0.02 -12.21 -22.49
N TYR A 45 0.28 -10.93 -22.21
CA TYR A 45 1.28 -10.51 -21.21
C TYR A 45 0.91 -11.03 -19.82
N CYS A 46 -0.33 -10.86 -19.36
CA CYS A 46 -0.79 -11.33 -18.06
C CYS A 46 -0.69 -12.86 -17.88
N GLU A 47 -0.79 -13.65 -18.95
CA GLU A 47 -0.60 -15.10 -18.87
C GLU A 47 0.88 -15.51 -18.74
N ARG A 48 1.83 -14.67 -19.20
CA ARG A 48 3.26 -14.99 -19.19
C ARG A 48 4.05 -14.37 -18.04
N VAL A 49 3.66 -13.17 -17.59
CA VAL A 49 4.38 -12.43 -16.55
C VAL A 49 4.41 -13.21 -15.24
N ARG A 50 5.59 -13.31 -14.62
CA ARG A 50 5.80 -13.99 -13.33
C ARG A 50 5.95 -12.94 -12.23
N PRO A 51 5.74 -13.31 -10.95
CA PRO A 51 5.89 -12.37 -9.83
C PRO A 51 7.23 -11.61 -9.81
N ALA A 52 8.33 -12.26 -10.18
CA ALA A 52 9.66 -11.66 -10.18
C ALA A 52 9.93 -10.71 -11.35
N ASP A 53 9.06 -10.68 -12.38
CA ASP A 53 9.23 -9.84 -13.57
C ASP A 53 8.62 -8.44 -13.38
N TRP A 54 7.87 -8.23 -12.30
CA TRP A 54 7.22 -6.95 -12.01
C TRP A 54 8.21 -5.96 -11.39
N GLU A 55 8.39 -4.81 -12.02
CA GLU A 55 9.18 -3.69 -11.52
C GLU A 55 8.27 -2.71 -10.79
N LEU A 56 8.03 -2.98 -9.50
CA LEU A 56 7.15 -2.21 -8.66
C LEU A 56 7.94 -1.50 -7.56
N VAL A 57 7.55 -0.26 -7.26
CA VAL A 57 8.02 0.48 -6.10
C VAL A 57 6.83 0.97 -5.31
N SER A 58 6.90 0.83 -3.98
CA SER A 58 6.01 1.52 -3.07
C SER A 58 6.86 2.29 -2.07
N VAL A 59 6.55 3.57 -1.89
CA VAL A 59 7.14 4.43 -0.86
C VAL A 59 6.30 4.45 0.42
N HIS A 60 5.16 3.76 0.42
CA HIS A 60 4.24 3.72 1.56
C HIS A 60 4.54 2.51 2.46
N GLY A 61 5.67 2.54 3.16
CA GLY A 61 5.94 1.63 4.28
C GLY A 61 5.16 2.07 5.51
N MET A 62 4.37 1.18 6.10
CA MET A 62 3.45 1.47 7.21
C MET A 62 3.38 0.27 8.16
N ALA A 63 2.76 0.45 9.32
CA ALA A 63 2.39 -0.65 10.22
C ALA A 63 3.59 -1.46 10.78
N SER A 64 4.75 -0.84 10.94
CA SER A 64 5.92 -1.47 11.59
C SER A 64 5.81 -1.52 13.12
N CYS A 65 4.94 -0.70 13.72
CA CYS A 65 4.63 -0.69 15.14
C CYS A 65 3.10 -0.62 15.33
N PRO A 66 2.34 -1.60 14.81
CA PRO A 66 0.90 -1.47 14.63
C PRO A 66 0.18 -1.27 15.96
N MET A 67 -0.77 -0.35 15.96
CA MET A 67 -1.70 -0.11 17.05
C MET A 67 -2.66 -1.29 17.16
N ALA A 68 -2.53 -2.08 18.23
CA ALA A 68 -3.38 -3.24 18.51
C ALA A 68 -3.09 -3.78 19.92
N LEU A 69 -3.96 -4.67 20.38
CA LEU A 69 -3.72 -5.45 21.59
C LEU A 69 -2.49 -6.37 21.41
N PRO A 70 -1.66 -6.59 22.45
CA PRO A 70 -0.46 -7.43 22.35
C PRO A 70 -0.73 -8.83 21.79
N GLU A 71 -1.83 -9.47 22.20
CA GLU A 71 -2.22 -10.82 21.73
C GLU A 71 -2.60 -10.87 20.24
N ARG A 72 -2.81 -9.71 19.61
CA ARG A 72 -3.04 -9.56 18.18
C ARG A 72 -1.79 -9.11 17.42
N GLY A 73 -0.63 -9.11 18.07
CA GLY A 73 0.65 -8.65 17.50
C GLY A 73 0.83 -7.13 17.51
N GLY A 74 0.06 -6.41 18.32
CA GLY A 74 0.20 -4.96 18.47
C GLY A 74 1.47 -4.57 19.23
N VAL A 75 2.06 -3.45 18.81
CA VAL A 75 3.28 -2.90 19.41
C VAL A 75 2.99 -1.67 20.28
N CYS A 76 1.92 -0.93 19.97
CA CYS A 76 1.45 0.20 20.77
C CYS A 76 -0.06 0.14 21.05
N ASP A 77 -0.48 0.83 22.11
CA ASP A 77 -1.89 1.02 22.48
C ASP A 77 -2.57 2.10 21.62
N GLU A 78 -3.87 2.33 21.83
CA GLU A 78 -4.69 3.29 21.09
C GLU A 78 -4.28 4.76 21.27
N THR A 79 -3.36 5.04 22.19
CA THR A 79 -2.76 6.35 22.41
C THR A 79 -1.40 6.48 21.72
N GLY A 80 -0.98 5.48 20.93
CA GLY A 80 0.31 5.47 20.25
C GLY A 80 1.49 5.17 21.19
N ARG A 81 1.23 4.73 22.42
CA ARG A 81 2.27 4.42 23.40
C ARG A 81 2.69 2.95 23.24
N PRO A 82 3.99 2.66 23.02
CA PRO A 82 4.47 1.29 22.96
C PRO A 82 4.20 0.53 24.27
N HIS A 83 3.79 -0.73 24.14
CA HIS A 83 3.52 -1.58 25.31
C HIS A 83 4.80 -1.72 26.17
N GLY A 84 4.68 -1.48 27.47
CA GLY A 84 5.80 -1.52 28.43
C GLY A 84 6.55 -0.20 28.63
N PHE A 85 6.16 0.87 27.94
CA PHE A 85 6.70 2.21 28.13
C PHE A 85 5.61 3.16 28.67
N SER A 86 5.99 4.13 29.49
CA SER A 86 5.06 5.12 30.06
C SER A 86 5.28 6.54 29.53
N ASN A 87 6.42 6.80 28.90
CA ASN A 87 6.92 8.14 28.54
C ASN A 87 7.35 8.25 27.07
N LEU A 88 6.82 7.40 26.19
CA LEU A 88 7.13 7.36 24.76
C LEU A 88 5.83 7.26 23.95
N HIS A 89 5.70 8.08 22.90
CA HIS A 89 4.58 8.02 21.96
C HIS A 89 5.14 7.98 20.53
N LEU A 90 4.50 7.17 19.68
CA LEU A 90 4.77 7.07 18.25
C LEU A 90 3.69 7.84 17.49
N CYS A 91 4.08 8.78 16.63
CA CYS A 91 3.15 9.68 15.93
C CYS A 91 3.37 9.69 14.40
N ASP A 92 3.77 8.55 13.84
CA ASP A 92 4.06 8.41 12.40
C ASP A 92 3.31 7.23 11.77
N ALA A 93 3.65 6.86 10.54
CA ALA A 93 2.99 5.78 9.80
C ALA A 93 3.15 4.38 10.43
N SER A 94 4.08 4.20 11.36
CA SER A 94 4.34 2.92 12.02
C SER A 94 3.15 2.42 12.83
N VAL A 95 2.34 3.34 13.39
CA VAL A 95 1.21 2.99 14.28
C VAL A 95 -0.03 2.54 13.53
N LEU A 96 -0.12 2.82 12.22
CA LEU A 96 -1.28 2.41 11.44
C LEU A 96 -1.46 0.88 11.52
N PRO A 97 -2.69 0.34 11.65
CA PRO A 97 -2.92 -1.09 11.76
C PRO A 97 -2.70 -1.85 10.45
N GLY A 98 -2.46 -1.14 9.34
CA GLY A 98 -2.20 -1.69 8.02
C GLY A 98 -2.16 -0.61 6.94
N ALA A 99 -1.99 -1.02 5.69
CA ALA A 99 -2.00 -0.11 4.55
C ALA A 99 -3.43 0.34 4.19
N PRO A 100 -3.72 1.65 4.04
CA PRO A 100 -5.06 2.14 3.70
C PRO A 100 -5.40 1.97 2.20
N GLY A 101 -4.46 1.51 1.37
CA GLY A 101 -4.65 1.29 -0.07
C GLY A 101 -4.68 2.56 -0.93
N ILE A 102 -4.66 3.74 -0.30
CA ILE A 102 -4.54 5.07 -0.93
C ILE A 102 -3.35 5.82 -0.32
N SER A 103 -3.11 7.07 -0.75
CA SER A 103 -2.12 7.94 -0.11
C SER A 103 -2.39 8.03 1.40
N PRO A 104 -1.44 7.63 2.27
CA PRO A 104 -1.67 7.55 3.70
C PRO A 104 -1.50 8.90 4.41
N GLN A 105 -1.09 9.96 3.71
CA GLN A 105 -0.73 11.25 4.31
C GLN A 105 -1.81 11.78 5.26
N GLY A 106 -3.06 11.88 4.80
CA GLY A 106 -4.17 12.37 5.62
C GLY A 106 -4.44 11.48 6.84
N THR A 107 -4.35 10.16 6.67
CA THR A 107 -4.52 9.19 7.76
C THR A 107 -3.41 9.34 8.80
N ILE A 108 -2.15 9.48 8.38
CA ILE A 108 -1.01 9.68 9.27
C ILE A 108 -1.17 10.99 10.06
N MET A 109 -1.50 12.09 9.38
CA MET A 109 -1.73 13.38 10.03
C MET A 109 -2.86 13.30 11.07
N SER A 110 -3.93 12.57 10.77
CA SER A 110 -5.07 12.41 11.68
C SER A 110 -4.69 11.59 12.92
N PHE A 111 -3.96 10.49 12.76
CA PHE A 111 -3.47 9.69 13.88
C PHE A 111 -2.49 10.48 14.75
N ALA A 112 -1.52 11.16 14.14
CA ALA A 112 -0.56 11.99 14.86
C ALA A 112 -1.26 13.10 15.67
N HIS A 113 -2.26 13.76 15.07
CA HIS A 113 -3.06 14.77 15.75
C HIS A 113 -3.81 14.19 16.96
N GLU A 114 -4.53 13.08 16.78
CA GLU A 114 -5.31 12.46 17.85
C GLU A 114 -4.44 11.99 19.02
N ILE A 115 -3.28 11.37 18.73
CA ILE A 115 -2.32 10.91 19.74
C ILE A 115 -1.81 12.08 20.57
N VAL A 116 -1.40 13.17 19.92
CA VAL A 116 -0.91 14.37 20.60
C VAL A 116 -2.00 15.04 21.41
N SER A 117 -3.22 15.18 20.86
CA SER A 117 -4.34 15.78 21.58
C SER A 117 -4.67 15.05 22.87
N ARG A 118 -4.76 13.71 22.84
CA ARG A 118 -4.98 12.90 24.05
C ARG A 118 -3.87 13.02 25.08
N HIS A 119 -2.62 13.09 24.62
CA HIS A 119 -1.48 13.26 25.52
C HIS A 119 -1.56 14.60 26.27
N LEU A 120 -1.93 15.69 25.57
CA LEU A 120 -2.09 17.01 26.16
C LEU A 120 -3.28 17.09 27.14
N GLU A 121 -4.37 16.37 26.87
CA GLU A 121 -5.55 16.32 27.76
C GLU A 121 -5.31 15.47 29.02
N ALA A 122 -4.40 14.50 28.96
CA ALA A 122 -4.06 13.62 30.07
C ALA A 122 -2.98 14.19 31.02
N THR A 123 -2.41 15.35 30.71
CA THR A 123 -1.37 16.06 31.49
C THR A 123 -1.99 17.20 32.30
#